data_AF-A0AAJ2U4D4-F1
#
_entry.id   AF-A0AAJ2U4D4-F1
#
_cell.length_a   1.000
_cell.length_b   1.000
_cell.length_c   1.000
_cell.angle_alpha   90.00
_cell.angle_beta   90.00
_cell.angle_gamma   90.00
#
_symmetry.space_group_name_H-M   'P 1'
#
loop_
_entity.id
_entity.type
_entity.pdbx_description
1 polymer ?
#
loop_
_entity_poly.entity_id
_entity_poly.type
_entity_poly.pdbx_seq_one_letter_code
_entity_poly.pdbx_strand_id
1 'polypeptide(L)' 'WSASNGINAIVRAFNKAYNVAESRSFLVARGMAILLTLAMIFVFLLALILPVFGRQIGVFIFSQFGYTDQFIKLWNTLSI' A
#
# COMPACT_ATOMS: atom_id res chain seq x y z
N TRP A 1 18.40 -7.59 -2.45
CA TRP A 1 17.96 -6.99 -3.74
C TRP A 1 16.93 -7.83 -4.51
N SER A 2 16.36 -8.90 -3.93
CA SER A 2 15.43 -9.79 -4.64
C SER A 2 14.04 -9.19 -4.88
N ALA A 3 13.48 -8.46 -3.90
CA ALA A 3 12.14 -7.89 -4.02
C ALA A 3 12.02 -6.84 -5.15
N SER A 4 12.95 -5.88 -5.23
CA SER A 4 12.96 -4.88 -6.31
C SER A 4 13.34 -5.45 -7.68
N ASN A 5 14.04 -6.60 -7.73
CA ASN A 5 14.20 -7.36 -8.97
C ASN A 5 12.87 -7.98 -9.42
N GLY A 6 12.08 -8.52 -8.48
CA GLY A 6 10.73 -9.03 -8.75
C GLY A 6 9.80 -7.97 -9.33
N ILE A 7 9.73 -6.79 -8.69
CA ILE A 7 8.95 -5.66 -9.21
C ILE A 7 9.42 -5.23 -10.61
N ASN A 8 10.75 -5.17 -10.83
CA ASN A 8 11.29 -4.83 -12.15
C ASN A 8 10.94 -5.87 -13.23
N ALA A 9 10.87 -7.16 -12.87
CA ALA A 9 10.43 -8.21 -13.78
C ALA A 9 8.94 -8.06 -14.14
N ILE A 10 8.09 -7.71 -13.17
CA ILE A 10 6.67 -7.40 -13.39
C ILE A 10 6.52 -6.22 -14.36
N VAL A 11 7.24 -5.12 -14.13
CA VAL A 11 7.22 -3.96 -15.04
C VAL A 11 7.61 -4.35 -16.46
N ARG A 12 8.66 -5.16 -16.63
CA ARG A 12 9.09 -5.65 -17.95
C ARG A 12 8.04 -6.56 -18.60
N ALA A 13 7.38 -7.41 -17.83
CA ALA A 13 6.31 -8.26 -18.32
C ALA A 13 5.12 -7.42 -18.81
N PHE A 14 4.74 -6.37 -18.07
CA PHE A 14 3.69 -5.44 -18.51
C PHE A 14 4.09 -4.64 -19.74
N ASN A 15 5.30 -4.08 -19.78
CA ASN A 15 5.80 -3.39 -20.96
C ASN A 15 5.72 -4.31 -22.19
N LYS A 16 6.10 -5.59 -22.05
CA LYS A 16 5.98 -6.58 -23.13
C LYS A 16 4.52 -6.87 -23.50
N ALA A 17 3.65 -7.10 -22.52
CA ALA A 17 2.23 -7.41 -22.76
C ALA A 17 1.48 -6.28 -23.47
N TYR A 18 1.84 -5.03 -23.16
CA TYR A 18 1.26 -3.83 -23.75
C TYR A 18 2.08 -3.24 -24.91
N ASN A 19 3.12 -3.96 -25.37
CA ASN A 19 4.04 -3.52 -26.44
C ASN A 19 4.61 -2.10 -26.24
N VAL A 20 4.91 -1.74 -24.99
CA VAL A 20 5.51 -0.46 -24.60
C VAL A 20 7.03 -0.60 -24.54
N ALA A 21 7.74 0.16 -25.37
CA ALA A 21 9.19 0.23 -25.32
C ALA A 21 9.66 0.98 -24.06
N GLU A 22 10.67 0.43 -23.37
CA GLU A 22 11.26 1.08 -22.20
C GLU A 22 12.15 2.25 -22.65
N SER A 23 11.67 3.48 -22.41
CA SER A 23 12.39 4.72 -22.74
C SER A 23 13.17 5.31 -21.56
N ARG A 24 12.92 4.83 -20.34
CA ARG A 24 13.56 5.34 -19.13
C ARG A 24 14.98 4.79 -19.02
N SER A 25 15.89 5.61 -18.51
CA SER A 25 17.25 5.18 -18.19
C SER A 25 17.24 4.09 -17.11
N PHE A 26 18.29 3.27 -17.09
CA PHE A 26 18.42 2.18 -16.11
C PHE A 26 18.25 2.66 -14.66
N LEU A 27 18.82 3.81 -14.31
CA LEU A 27 18.74 4.38 -12.96
C LEU A 27 17.29 4.75 -12.59
N VAL A 28 16.56 5.39 -13.50
CA VAL A 28 15.16 5.77 -13.27
C VAL A 28 14.29 4.53 -13.14
N ALA A 29 14.44 3.56 -14.06
CA ALA A 29 13.70 2.30 -13.98
C ALA A 29 14.00 1.54 -12.66
N ARG A 30 15.26 1.54 -12.23
CA ARG A 30 15.67 0.89 -10.97
C ARG A 30 15.13 1.61 -9.74
N GLY A 31 15.18 2.95 -9.72
CA GLY A 31 14.61 3.77 -8.66
C GLY A 31 13.10 3.53 -8.51
N MET A 32 12.37 3.48 -9.63
CA MET A 32 10.94 3.17 -9.64
C MET A 32 10.65 1.78 -9.05
N ALA A 33 11.44 0.76 -9.41
CA ALA A 33 11.25 -0.58 -8.86
C ALA A 33 11.47 -0.64 -7.34
N ILE A 34 12.44 0.11 -6.81
CA ILE A 34 12.68 0.23 -5.36
C ILE A 34 11.51 0.95 -4.69
N LEU A 35 11.07 2.10 -5.23
CA LEU A 35 9.94 2.86 -4.70
C LEU A 35 8.67 2.00 -4.64
N LEU A 36 8.35 1.29 -5.72
CA LEU A 36 7.19 0.39 -5.77
C LEU A 36 7.32 -0.78 -4.79
N THR A 37 8.54 -1.27 -4.54
CA THR A 37 8.77 -2.30 -3.52
C THR A 37 8.46 -1.76 -2.12
N LEU A 38 8.92 -0.56 -1.80
CA LEU A 38 8.64 0.09 -0.50
C LEU A 38 7.15 0.38 -0.34
N ALA A 39 6.49 0.85 -1.40
CA ALA A 39 5.04 1.03 -1.41
C ALA A 39 4.29 -0.28 -1.17
N MET A 40 4.73 -1.38 -1.80
CA MET A 40 4.13 -2.71 -1.57
C MET A 40 4.33 -3.18 -0.13
N ILE A 41 5.52 -2.98 0.46
CA ILE A 41 5.76 -3.29 1.87
C ILE A 41 4.82 -2.49 2.77
N PHE A 42 4.67 -1.19 2.50
CA PHE A 42 3.74 -0.35 3.24
C PHE A 42 2.29 -0.83 3.13
N VAL A 43 1.83 -1.18 1.92
CA VAL A 43 0.49 -1.76 1.71
C VAL A 43 0.32 -3.06 2.49
N PHE A 44 1.31 -3.95 2.50
CA PHE A 44 1.23 -5.17 3.30
C PHE A 44 1.18 -4.90 4.80
N LEU A 45 1.97 -3.95 5.30
CA LEU A 45 1.89 -3.55 6.71
C LEU A 45 0.50 -3.03 7.05
N LEU A 46 -0.09 -2.16 6.22
CA LEU A 46 -1.46 -1.70 6.42
C LEU A 46 -2.48 -2.84 6.36
N ALA A 47 -2.35 -3.75 5.39
CA ALA A 47 -3.24 -4.89 5.23
C ALA A 47 -3.19 -5.86 6.43
N LEU A 48 -2.07 -5.94 7.14
CA LEU A 48 -1.93 -6.75 8.36
C LEU A 48 -2.35 -6.00 9.63
N ILE A 49 -2.02 -4.71 9.73
CA ILE A 49 -2.27 -3.90 10.93
C ILE A 49 -3.75 -3.50 11.03
N LEU A 50 -4.36 -3.03 9.94
CA LEU A 50 -5.70 -2.44 9.98
C LEU A 50 -6.80 -3.43 10.39
N PRO A 51 -6.81 -4.72 9.97
CA PRO A 51 -7.85 -5.65 10.43
C PRO A 51 -7.81 -5.92 11.94
N VAL A 52 -6.61 -5.96 12.53
CA VAL A 52 -6.42 -6.28 13.95
C VAL A 52 -6.55 -5.05 14.84
N PHE A 53 -5.98 -3.93 14.42
CA PHE A 53 -5.85 -2.72 15.22
C PHE A 53 -6.70 -1.54 14.72
N GLY A 54 -7.48 -1.72 13.65
CA GLY A 54 -8.21 -0.63 13.00
C GLY A 54 -9.19 0.09 13.92
N ARG A 55 -9.87 -0.64 14.81
CA ARG A 55 -10.76 -0.04 15.81
C ARG A 55 -10.00 0.86 16.78
N GLN A 56 -8.88 0.38 17.33
CA GLN A 56 -8.06 1.10 18.30
C GLN A 56 -7.42 2.34 17.66
N ILE A 57 -6.89 2.18 16.44
CA ILE A 57 -6.33 3.29 15.65
C ILE A 57 -7.41 4.34 15.38
N GLY A 58 -8.61 3.93 14.97
CA GLY A 58 -9.71 4.85 14.73
C GLY A 58 -10.18 5.57 16.00
N VAL A 59 -10.35 4.87 17.13
CA VAL A 59 -10.68 5.53 18.40
C VAL A 59 -9.59 6.55 18.79
N PHE A 60 -8.32 6.19 18.65
CA PHE A 60 -7.22 7.11 18.93
C PHE A 60 -7.31 8.39 18.08
N ILE A 61 -7.52 8.26 16.76
CA ILE A 61 -7.62 9.41 15.85
C ILE A 61 -8.89 10.23 16.14
N PHE A 62 -10.08 9.61 16.16
CA PHE A 62 -11.35 10.32 16.27
C PHE A 62 -11.62 10.91 17.66
N SER A 63 -10.92 10.43 18.71
CA SER A 63 -10.95 11.06 20.04
C SER A 63 -10.42 12.49 20.03
N GLN A 64 -9.51 12.83 19.12
CA GLN A 64 -8.95 14.18 19.01
C GLN A 64 -9.93 15.17 18.37
N PHE A 65 -10.96 14.67 17.69
CA PHE A 65 -11.95 15.47 16.95
C PHE A 65 -13.35 15.44 17.58
N GLY A 66 -13.54 14.72 18.70
CA GLY A 66 -14.84 14.60 19.36
C GLY A 66 -15.86 13.71 18.64
N TYR A 67 -15.43 12.87 17.68
CA TYR A 67 -16.31 12.02 16.87
C TYR A 67 -16.19 10.51 17.18
N THR A 68 -15.71 10.17 18.38
CA THR A 68 -15.47 8.78 18.79
C THR A 68 -16.73 7.92 18.72
N ASP A 69 -17.88 8.42 19.16
CA ASP A 69 -19.12 7.65 19.19
C ASP A 69 -19.65 7.34 17.79
N GLN A 70 -19.58 8.30 16.88
CA GLN A 70 -19.94 8.13 15.48
C GLN A 70 -19.03 7.09 14.82
N PHE A 71 -17.72 7.18 15.09
CA PHE A 71 -16.76 6.19 14.61
C PHE A 71 -17.06 4.79 15.16
N ILE A 72 -17.27 4.64 16.47
CA ILE A 72 -17.55 3.32 17.08
C ILE A 72 -18.84 2.72 16.52
N LYS A 73 -19.89 3.53 16.34
CA LYS A 73 -21.15 3.06 15.72
C LYS A 73 -20.92 2.59 14.29
N LEU A 74 -20.21 3.38 13.47
CA LEU A 74 -19.89 3.02 12.09
C LEU A 74 -19.05 1.74 12.04
N TRP A 75 -18.00 1.68 12.86
CA TRP A 75 -17.11 0.52 12.96
C TRP A 75 -17.91 -0.73 13.31
N ASN A 76 -18.69 -0.70 14.39
CA ASN A 76 -19.51 -1.83 14.83
C ASN A 76 -20.57 -2.24 13.79
N THR A 77 -20.97 -1.35 12.88
CA THR A 77 -21.92 -1.65 11.80
C THR A 77 -21.25 -2.30 10.59
N LEU A 78 -20.03 -1.85 10.25
CA LEU A 78 -19.25 -2.39 9.14
C LEU A 78 -18.52 -3.68 9.51
N SER A 79 -18.16 -3.84 10.78
CA SER A 79 -17.48 -5.03 11.32
C SER A 79 -18.45 -6.09 11.85
N ILE A 80 -19.73 -6.02 11.48
CA ILE A 80 -20.75 -7.06 11.76
C ILE A 80 -20.41 -8.31 10.98
#